data_AF-A0A2V8UQA1-F1
#
_entry.id   AF-A0A2V8UQA1-F1
#
_cell.length_a   1.000
_cell.length_b   1.000
_cell.length_c   1.000
_cell.angle_alpha   90.00
_cell.angle_beta   90.00
_cell.angle_gamma   90.00
#
_symmetry.space_group_name_H-M   'P 1'
#
loop_
_entity.id
_entity.type
_entity.pdbx_description
1 polymer ?
#
loop_
_entity_poly.entity_id
_entity_poly.type
_entity_poly.pdbx_seq_one_letter_code
_entity_poly.pdbx_strand_id
1 'polypeptide(L)'
;MISLGRVAASCLCFLVLGGSTPAQTPDPSSWSTASELPAVDQSALSAAQKQALLNVLRTKSCNCGCGMKIAECRMKDPKCGSSRGLAAKVAQELREGKSSDAIGAGLDKLLKEGPPLLGDPVRIPIDGAPSKGPANAKITLVEFSDFQ
;
A
#
# COMPACT_ATOMS: atom_id res chain seq x y z
N MET A 1 76.09 1.26 -30.26
CA MET A 1 75.23 1.51 -31.44
C MET A 1 74.33 0.30 -31.64
N ILE A 2 73.07 0.51 -32.08
CA ILE A 2 71.94 -0.43 -32.25
C ILE A 2 71.10 -0.59 -30.94
N SER A 3 70.03 0.17 -30.71
CA SER A 3 68.72 0.31 -31.41
C SER A 3 67.75 -0.83 -31.05
N LEU A 4 66.84 -0.60 -30.09
CA LEU A 4 65.40 -0.34 -30.28
C LEU A 4 64.59 -1.54 -30.82
N GLY A 5 63.94 -2.28 -29.90
CA GLY A 5 62.80 -3.16 -30.20
C GLY A 5 61.54 -2.61 -29.53
N ARG A 6 60.71 -1.91 -30.32
CA ARG A 6 59.43 -1.31 -29.90
C ARG A 6 58.38 -2.42 -29.85
N VAL A 7 57.79 -2.68 -28.68
CA VAL A 7 56.62 -3.55 -28.55
C VAL A 7 55.43 -2.77 -29.10
N ALA A 8 54.97 -3.21 -30.27
CA ALA A 8 53.85 -2.63 -30.99
C ALA A 8 52.54 -2.89 -30.25
N ALA A 9 51.73 -1.83 -30.22
CA ALA A 9 50.35 -1.82 -29.81
C ALA A 9 49.54 -2.92 -30.53
N SER A 10 48.89 -3.78 -29.77
CA SER A 10 47.73 -4.51 -30.25
C SER A 10 46.52 -4.01 -29.47
N CYS A 11 45.76 -3.19 -30.18
CA CYS A 11 44.55 -2.53 -29.75
C CYS A 11 43.48 -3.61 -29.46
N LEU A 12 43.39 -4.07 -28.21
CA LEU A 12 42.26 -4.88 -27.78
C LEU A 12 41.02 -3.98 -27.73
N CYS A 13 40.17 -4.12 -28.75
CA CYS A 13 38.80 -3.67 -28.71
C CYS A 13 38.11 -4.27 -27.47
N PHE A 14 37.96 -3.48 -26.41
CA PHE A 14 37.00 -3.77 -25.36
C PHE A 14 35.60 -3.58 -25.96
N LEU A 15 35.07 -4.68 -26.49
CA LEU A 15 33.64 -4.88 -26.71
C LEU A 15 32.91 -4.53 -25.41
N VAL A 16 32.20 -3.40 -25.43
CA VAL A 16 31.28 -3.00 -24.39
C VAL A 16 30.17 -4.05 -24.36
N LEU A 17 30.25 -4.97 -23.41
CA LEU A 17 29.17 -5.88 -23.04
C LEU A 17 28.03 -5.01 -22.49
N GLY A 18 27.04 -4.74 -23.35
CA GLY A 18 25.73 -4.29 -22.94
C GLY A 18 25.07 -5.35 -22.07
N GLY A 19 25.26 -5.24 -20.76
CA GLY A 19 24.54 -6.03 -19.78
C GLY A 19 23.11 -5.51 -19.65
N SER A 20 22.21 -5.99 -20.49
CA SER A 20 20.77 -5.91 -20.23
C SER A 20 20.46 -6.91 -19.11
N THR A 21 20.42 -6.42 -17.86
CA THR A 21 19.87 -7.18 -16.74
C THR A 21 18.40 -7.48 -17.03
N PRO A 22 17.98 -8.76 -17.12
CA PRO A 22 16.56 -9.07 -17.16
C PRO A 22 15.92 -8.56 -15.87
N ALA A 23 14.79 -7.87 -15.97
CA ALA A 23 13.97 -7.53 -14.82
C ALA A 23 13.58 -8.83 -14.11
N GLN A 24 14.27 -9.15 -13.02
CA GLN A 24 13.97 -10.31 -12.19
C GLN A 24 12.57 -10.09 -11.60
N THR A 25 11.61 -10.92 -12.02
CA THR A 25 10.34 -11.01 -11.32
C THR A 25 10.63 -11.41 -9.87
N PRO A 26 10.26 -10.59 -8.87
CA PRO A 26 10.51 -10.90 -7.47
C PRO A 26 9.94 -12.27 -7.12
N ASP A 27 10.73 -13.12 -6.48
CA ASP A 27 10.25 -14.42 -6.01
C ASP A 27 9.07 -14.21 -5.06
N PRO A 28 7.89 -14.80 -5.31
CA PRO A 28 6.70 -14.63 -4.47
C PRO A 28 6.90 -15.07 -3.01
N SER A 29 7.92 -15.89 -2.72
CA SER A 29 8.30 -16.30 -1.37
C SER A 29 9.17 -15.27 -0.63
N SER A 30 9.75 -14.29 -1.34
CA SER A 30 10.68 -13.30 -0.78
C SER A 30 10.02 -12.14 -0.01
N TRP A 31 8.70 -12.15 0.14
CA TRP A 31 7.93 -11.03 0.71
C TRP A 31 8.38 -10.59 2.12
N SER A 32 8.95 -11.52 2.91
CA SER A 32 9.42 -11.26 4.28
C SER A 32 10.80 -10.59 4.35
N THR A 33 11.58 -10.62 3.27
CA THR A 33 12.96 -10.10 3.23
C THR A 33 13.20 -9.06 2.13
N ALA A 34 12.37 -9.02 1.10
CA ALA A 34 12.52 -8.10 -0.03
C ALA A 34 12.56 -6.62 0.39
N SER A 35 13.54 -5.87 -0.09
CA SER A 35 13.66 -4.42 0.15
C SER A 35 12.60 -3.61 -0.60
N GLU A 36 12.07 -4.15 -1.69
CA GLU A 36 11.08 -3.50 -2.54
C GLU A 36 9.85 -4.38 -2.71
N LEU A 37 8.68 -3.74 -2.76
CA LEU A 37 7.39 -4.41 -2.96
C LEU A 37 6.73 -3.88 -4.24
N PRO A 38 6.19 -4.75 -5.12
CA PRO A 38 5.56 -4.33 -6.35
C PRO A 38 4.43 -3.32 -6.15
N ALA A 39 4.43 -2.27 -6.96
CA ALA A 39 3.46 -1.17 -6.94
C ALA A 39 3.28 -0.50 -5.57
N VAL A 40 4.35 -0.44 -4.77
CA VAL A 40 4.47 0.40 -3.58
C VAL A 40 5.56 1.43 -3.84
N ASP A 41 5.17 2.70 -4.00
CA ASP A 41 6.15 3.77 -4.21
C ASP A 41 6.92 4.08 -2.92
N GLN A 42 8.23 3.84 -2.96
CA GLN A 42 9.17 4.13 -1.89
C GLN A 42 10.18 5.23 -2.26
N SER A 43 10.05 5.85 -3.43
CA SER A 43 11.06 6.77 -3.99
C SER A 43 11.31 8.00 -3.12
N ALA A 44 10.26 8.55 -2.51
CA ALA A 44 10.32 9.71 -1.62
C ALA A 44 10.46 9.36 -0.12
N LEU A 45 10.84 8.12 0.21
CA LEU A 45 11.09 7.69 1.60
C LEU A 45 12.60 7.63 1.89
N SER A 46 13.01 8.13 3.05
CA SER A 46 14.34 7.88 3.63
C SER A 46 14.54 6.41 3.95
N ALA A 47 15.80 5.98 4.15
CA ALA A 47 16.11 4.59 4.50
C ALA A 47 15.39 4.12 5.77
N ALA A 48 15.29 4.99 6.80
CA ALA A 48 14.56 4.69 8.02
C ALA A 48 13.06 4.52 7.76
N GLN A 49 12.46 5.39 6.95
CA GLN A 49 11.04 5.27 6.56
C GLN A 49 10.78 4.02 5.71
N LYS A 50 11.69 3.63 4.82
CA LYS A 50 11.56 2.37 4.06
C LYS A 50 11.55 1.15 4.98
N GLN A 51 12.44 1.12 5.97
CA GLN A 51 12.45 0.03 6.94
C GLN A 51 11.15 -0.02 7.77
N ALA A 52 10.65 1.14 8.20
CA ALA A 52 9.38 1.27 8.88
C ALA A 52 8.20 0.77 8.01
N LEU A 53 8.15 1.18 6.75
CA LEU A 53 7.16 0.73 5.77
C LEU A 53 7.15 -0.79 5.68
N LEU A 54 8.30 -1.41 5.42
CA LEU A 54 8.41 -2.86 5.27
C LEU A 54 8.00 -3.61 6.54
N ASN A 55 8.36 -3.10 7.72
CA ASN A 55 7.95 -3.69 8.99
C ASN A 55 6.42 -3.66 9.16
N VAL A 56 5.79 -2.50 8.91
CA VAL A 56 4.32 -2.37 9.00
C VAL A 56 3.63 -3.32 8.01
N LEU A 57 4.09 -3.37 6.75
CA LEU A 57 3.43 -4.20 5.73
C LEU A 57 3.60 -5.70 5.95
N ARG A 58 4.68 -6.14 6.63
CA ARG A 58 4.90 -7.56 6.97
C ARG A 58 4.12 -8.02 8.19
N THR A 59 3.84 -7.10 9.12
CA THR A 59 3.15 -7.43 10.38
C THR A 59 1.63 -7.40 10.23
N LYS A 60 1.09 -6.49 9.41
CA LYS A 60 -0.35 -6.27 9.28
C LYS A 60 -0.99 -7.19 8.23
N SER A 61 -2.14 -7.76 8.58
CA SER A 61 -2.95 -8.61 7.70
C SER A 61 -3.95 -7.76 6.91
N CYS A 62 -4.15 -8.08 5.64
CA CYS A 62 -5.16 -7.39 4.82
C CYS A 62 -6.58 -7.89 5.19
N ASN A 63 -7.60 -7.03 5.06
CA ASN A 63 -9.00 -7.38 5.33
C ASN A 63 -9.80 -7.81 4.07
N CYS A 64 -9.14 -8.00 2.92
CA CYS A 64 -9.81 -8.39 1.66
C CYS A 64 -10.25 -9.87 1.59
N GLY A 65 -10.05 -10.65 2.65
CA GLY A 65 -10.49 -12.06 2.74
C GLY A 65 -9.47 -13.11 2.28
N CYS A 66 -8.34 -12.72 1.67
CA CYS A 66 -7.32 -13.68 1.19
C CYS A 66 -6.40 -14.26 2.29
N GLY A 67 -6.47 -13.74 3.52
CA GLY A 67 -5.68 -14.23 4.66
C GLY A 67 -4.18 -13.85 4.67
N MET A 68 -3.67 -13.22 3.61
CA MET A 68 -2.25 -12.85 3.50
C MET A 68 -1.89 -11.56 4.27
N LYS A 69 -0.61 -11.43 4.60
CA LYS A 69 -0.01 -10.15 5.02
C LYS A 69 0.00 -9.16 3.86
N ILE A 70 0.02 -7.86 4.15
CA ILE A 70 0.02 -6.84 3.10
C ILE A 70 1.25 -7.00 2.19
N ALA A 71 2.44 -7.18 2.77
CA ALA A 71 3.68 -7.40 2.02
C ALA A 71 3.64 -8.69 1.17
N GLU A 72 3.14 -9.79 1.74
CA GLU A 72 2.94 -11.05 1.02
C GLU A 72 2.00 -10.87 -0.17
N CYS A 73 0.87 -10.20 0.05
CA CYS A 73 -0.10 -9.91 -0.99
C CYS A 73 0.50 -9.04 -2.11
N ARG A 74 1.38 -8.07 -1.79
CA ARG A 74 2.05 -7.27 -2.84
C ARG A 74 2.96 -8.08 -3.75
N MET A 75 3.53 -9.17 -3.25
CA MET A 75 4.34 -10.09 -4.06
C MET A 75 3.48 -11.10 -4.83
N LYS A 76 2.53 -11.74 -4.16
CA LYS A 76 1.72 -12.84 -4.73
C LYS A 76 0.55 -12.36 -5.59
N ASP A 77 -0.03 -11.21 -5.27
CA ASP A 77 -1.09 -10.57 -6.05
C ASP A 77 -0.84 -9.05 -6.19
N PRO A 78 0.07 -8.64 -7.11
CA PRO A 78 0.33 -7.24 -7.36
C PRO A 78 -0.89 -6.46 -7.88
N LYS A 79 -1.95 -7.12 -8.34
CA LYS A 79 -3.16 -6.47 -8.87
C LYS A 79 -4.20 -6.17 -7.79
N CYS A 80 -4.06 -6.74 -6.58
CA CYS A 80 -4.98 -6.49 -5.47
C CYS A 80 -5.05 -4.99 -5.08
N GLY A 81 -6.21 -4.37 -5.33
CA GLY A 81 -6.45 -2.96 -5.03
C GLY A 81 -6.42 -2.62 -3.54
N SER A 82 -6.95 -3.48 -2.68
CA SER A 82 -6.97 -3.27 -1.22
C SER A 82 -5.54 -3.22 -0.65
N SER A 83 -4.72 -4.23 -0.95
CA SER A 83 -3.32 -4.26 -0.50
C SER A 83 -2.50 -3.08 -1.03
N ARG A 84 -2.72 -2.67 -2.29
CA ARG A 84 -2.09 -1.47 -2.86
C ARG A 84 -2.51 -0.19 -2.13
N GLY A 85 -3.81 -0.03 -1.83
CA GLY A 85 -4.33 1.13 -1.11
C GLY A 85 -3.78 1.24 0.31
N LEU A 86 -3.74 0.13 1.05
CA LEU A 86 -3.18 0.08 2.40
C LEU A 86 -1.68 0.41 2.40
N ALA A 87 -0.91 -0.18 1.47
CA ALA A 87 0.52 0.11 1.35
C ALA A 87 0.79 1.57 0.96
N ALA A 88 -0.01 2.14 0.06
CA ALA A 88 0.08 3.54 -0.32
C ALA A 88 -0.21 4.47 0.88
N LYS A 89 -1.21 4.15 1.71
CA LYS A 89 -1.52 4.94 2.91
C LYS A 89 -0.38 4.91 3.93
N VAL A 90 0.19 3.74 4.21
CA VAL A 90 1.36 3.62 5.11
C VAL A 90 2.52 4.45 4.58
N ALA A 91 2.82 4.34 3.27
CA ALA A 91 3.89 5.13 2.67
C ALA A 91 3.61 6.63 2.73
N GLN A 92 2.36 7.08 2.54
CA GLN A 92 1.97 8.48 2.69
C GLN A 92 2.19 8.96 4.12
N GLU A 93 1.70 8.24 5.12
CA GLU A 93 1.80 8.66 6.51
C GLU A 93 3.25 8.70 7.03
N LEU A 94 4.10 7.82 6.50
CA LEU A 94 5.54 7.89 6.75
C LEU A 94 6.17 9.15 6.14
N ARG A 95 5.78 9.54 4.91
CA ARG A 95 6.23 10.81 4.30
C ARG A 95 5.77 12.02 5.12
N GLU A 96 4.58 11.95 5.71
CA GLU A 96 4.03 12.97 6.61
C GLU A 96 4.71 12.98 8.00
N GLY A 97 5.64 12.06 8.28
CA GLY A 97 6.40 12.02 9.52
C GLY A 97 5.69 11.35 10.70
N LYS A 98 4.60 10.62 10.46
CA LYS A 98 3.95 9.83 11.52
C LYS A 98 4.86 8.67 11.94
N SER A 99 4.84 8.33 13.24
CA SER A 99 5.58 7.19 13.76
C SER A 99 4.95 5.87 13.30
N SER A 100 5.78 4.82 13.17
CA SER A 100 5.32 3.47 12.80
C SER A 100 4.21 2.95 13.72
N ASP A 101 4.24 3.31 15.00
CA ASP A 101 3.24 2.88 15.98
C ASP A 101 1.89 3.58 15.75
N ALA A 102 1.91 4.89 15.49
CA ALA A 102 0.69 5.65 15.18
C ALA A 102 0.06 5.16 13.86
N ILE A 103 0.88 4.87 12.85
CA ILE A 103 0.45 4.29 11.58
C ILE A 103 -0.12 2.89 11.80
N GLY A 104 0.56 2.07 12.61
CA GLY A 104 0.12 0.72 12.95
C GLY A 104 -1.27 0.71 13.61
N ALA A 105 -1.50 1.60 14.58
CA ALA A 105 -2.79 1.75 15.25
C ALA A 105 -3.89 2.26 14.31
N GLY A 106 -3.58 3.26 13.48
CA GLY A 106 -4.51 3.76 12.46
C GLY A 106 -4.89 2.68 11.44
N LEU A 107 -3.92 1.87 11.02
CA LEU A 107 -4.13 0.75 10.12
C LEU A 107 -4.97 -0.36 10.76
N ASP A 108 -4.74 -0.70 12.03
CA ASP A 108 -5.55 -1.68 12.76
C ASP A 108 -7.02 -1.25 12.83
N LYS A 109 -7.27 0.05 13.07
CA LYS A 109 -8.61 0.62 13.05
C LYS A 109 -9.26 0.45 11.68
N LEU A 110 -8.57 0.84 10.61
CA LEU A 110 -9.07 0.72 9.24
C LEU A 110 -9.35 -0.73 8.83
N LEU A 111 -8.50 -1.66 9.24
CA LEU A 111 -8.66 -3.08 8.94
C LEU A 111 -9.87 -3.68 9.67
N LYS A 112 -10.18 -3.21 10.89
CA LYS A 112 -11.32 -3.66 11.70
C LYS A 112 -12.65 -3.05 11.27
N GLU A 113 -12.68 -1.76 11.03
CA GLU A 113 -13.91 -1.00 10.77
C GLU A 113 -14.27 -0.96 9.27
N GLY A 114 -13.28 -1.17 8.39
CA GLY A 114 -13.43 -0.90 6.97
C GLY A 114 -13.48 0.60 6.65
N PRO A 115 -13.41 0.99 5.38
CA PRO A 115 -13.71 2.37 5.01
C PRO A 115 -15.16 2.68 5.38
N PRO A 116 -15.47 3.88 5.92
CA PRO A 116 -16.85 4.25 6.21
C PRO A 116 -17.70 4.13 4.94
N LEU A 117 -18.73 3.28 5.00
CA LEU A 117 -19.64 3.02 3.88
C LEU A 117 -20.66 4.16 3.71
N LEU A 118 -20.98 4.81 4.82
CA LEU A 118 -21.93 5.91 4.92
C LEU A 118 -21.20 7.10 5.54
N GLY A 119 -21.61 8.31 5.16
CA GLY A 119 -21.18 9.53 5.83
C GLY A 119 -21.74 9.63 7.25
N ASP A 120 -21.47 10.74 7.91
CA ASP A 120 -22.05 11.02 9.23
C ASP A 120 -23.58 11.03 9.16
N PRO A 121 -24.28 10.41 10.14
CA PRO A 121 -25.74 10.41 10.16
C PRO A 121 -26.31 11.83 10.16
N VAL A 122 -27.19 12.11 9.20
CA VAL A 122 -27.94 13.38 9.16
C VAL A 122 -29.22 13.21 9.98
N ARG A 123 -29.46 14.15 10.90
CA ARG A 123 -30.73 14.23 11.65
C ARG A 123 -31.82 14.78 10.73
N ILE A 124 -32.85 13.98 10.47
CA ILE A 124 -34.07 14.45 9.83
C ILE A 124 -35.04 14.94 10.93
N PRO A 125 -35.51 16.20 10.88
CA PRO A 125 -36.51 16.68 11.84
C PRO A 125 -37.84 15.97 11.58
N ILE A 126 -38.34 15.23 12.57
CA ILE A 126 -39.57 14.41 12.48
C ILE A 126 -40.60 14.78 13.56
N ASP A 127 -40.36 15.86 14.31
CA ASP A 127 -41.27 16.31 15.37
C ASP A 127 -42.63 16.68 14.78
N GLY A 128 -43.68 16.01 15.28
CA GLY A 128 -45.05 16.18 14.78
C GLY A 128 -45.36 15.44 13.48
N ALA A 129 -44.40 14.74 12.87
CA ALA A 129 -44.66 13.94 11.67
C ALA A 129 -45.53 12.70 12.02
N PRO A 130 -46.43 12.27 11.10
CA PRO A 130 -47.13 11.01 11.25
C PRO A 130 -46.15 9.85 11.41
N SER A 131 -46.42 8.95 12.35
CA SER A 131 -45.58 7.78 12.59
C SER A 131 -46.42 6.53 12.79
N LYS A 132 -45.84 5.38 12.44
CA LYS A 132 -46.46 4.06 12.63
C LYS A 132 -45.45 3.10 13.24
N GLY A 133 -45.80 2.52 14.39
CA GLY A 133 -44.97 1.56 15.11
C GLY A 133 -44.75 1.96 16.57
N PRO A 134 -44.07 1.12 17.35
CA PRO A 134 -43.77 1.39 18.75
C PRO A 134 -42.65 2.44 18.89
N ALA A 135 -42.70 3.24 19.96
CA ALA A 135 -41.71 4.28 20.22
C ALA A 135 -40.27 3.76 20.42
N ASN A 136 -40.10 2.46 20.70
CA ASN A 136 -38.82 1.79 20.89
C ASN A 136 -38.41 0.87 19.72
N ALA A 137 -38.89 1.15 18.50
CA ALA A 137 -38.53 0.40 17.30
C ALA A 137 -37.00 0.36 17.08
N LYS A 138 -36.46 -0.80 16.70
CA LYS A 138 -35.01 -0.98 16.44
C LYS A 138 -34.53 -0.27 15.17
N ILE A 139 -35.43 -0.09 14.21
CA ILE A 139 -35.17 0.58 12.95
C ILE A 139 -36.28 1.62 12.77
N THR A 140 -35.90 2.83 12.37
CA THR A 140 -36.82 3.90 11.98
C THR A 140 -36.56 4.23 10.52
N LEU A 141 -37.57 4.05 9.67
CA LEU A 141 -37.53 4.46 8.26
C LEU A 141 -38.27 5.80 8.14
N VAL A 142 -37.59 6.81 7.62
CA VAL A 142 -38.20 8.11 7.33
C VAL A 142 -38.49 8.16 5.83
N GLU A 143 -39.77 8.25 5.49
CA GLU A 143 -40.22 8.48 4.12
C GLU A 143 -40.44 9.98 3.92
N PHE A 144 -39.84 10.54 2.87
CA PHE A 144 -40.01 11.92 2.47
C PHE A 144 -40.42 11.96 1.01
N SER A 145 -41.52 12.66 0.71
CA SER A 145 -41.98 12.90 -0.66
C SER A 145 -41.86 14.39 -0.98
N ASP A 146 -40.95 14.74 -1.87
CA ASP A 146 -40.84 16.08 -2.44
C ASP A 146 -41.71 16.14 -3.69
N PHE A 147 -42.79 16.92 -3.67
CA PHE A 147 -43.63 17.15 -4.84
C PHE A 147 -43.35 18.57 -5.35
N GLN A 148 -42.90 18.69 -6.60
CA GLN A 148 -42.77 19.95 -7.34
C GLN A 148 -43.99 20.17 -8.24
#